data_AF-A0AAU5QTR2-F1
#
_entry.id   AF-A0AAU5QTR2-F1
#
_cell.length_a   1.000
_cell.length_b   1.000
_cell.length_c   1.000
_cell.angle_alpha   90.00
_cell.angle_beta   90.00
_cell.angle_gamma   90.00
#
_symmetry.space_group_name_H-M   'P 1'
#
loop_
_entity.id
_entity.type
_entity.pdbx_description
1 polymer ?
#
loop_
_entity_poly.entity_id
_entity_poly.type
_entity_poly.pdbx_seq_one_letter_code
_entity_poly.pdbx_strand_id
1 'polypeptide(L)'
;MKQEVKEVLTKMMALIDDPKATPEDRATYMNITGGLTSTLKAIQDPDVTPEDRAAYIGIVKAMNGAVIATLDPPPPQSHAPQGPKWTLKDVGENSAGLREFHSPESAPEDPKDRKKIQKKIEETFKAFQTSQDPNASPEEKKDALRKVKQQIEALKSSEYLELMKEIKRYKPSAACAETVENRTRQVGWSDGSLWGLSGSSCAATVAAGASQEETEWHALFACVQRNPFSSCVDHVPGD
;
A
#
# COMPACT_ATOMS: atom_id res chain seq x y z
N MET A 1 -15.80 17.08 3.41
CA MET A 1 -14.34 16.80 3.41
C MET A 1 -13.59 17.35 4.62
N LYS A 2 -13.28 18.66 4.77
CA LYS A 2 -12.42 19.14 5.89
C LYS A 2 -12.95 18.73 7.27
N GLN A 3 -14.27 18.81 7.45
CA GLN A 3 -14.94 18.41 8.69
C GLN A 3 -14.89 16.89 8.92
N GLU A 4 -15.24 16.09 7.91
CA GLU A 4 -15.20 14.62 7.98
C GLU A 4 -13.79 14.09 8.28
N VAL A 5 -12.77 14.64 7.64
CA VAL A 5 -11.37 14.25 7.88
C VAL A 5 -10.96 14.59 9.32
N LYS A 6 -11.40 15.74 9.84
CA LYS A 6 -11.15 16.12 11.24
C LYS A 6 -11.85 15.15 12.20
N GLU A 7 -13.06 14.73 11.90
CA GLU A 7 -13.82 13.77 12.70
C GLU A 7 -13.15 12.40 12.72
N VAL A 8 -12.71 11.88 11.56
CA VAL A 8 -11.97 10.62 11.48
C VAL A 8 -10.66 10.70 12.26
N LEU A 9 -9.86 11.75 12.08
CA LEU A 9 -8.63 11.94 12.85
C LEU A 9 -8.91 12.00 14.36
N THR A 10 -9.96 12.70 14.78
CA THR A 10 -10.36 12.77 16.19
C THR A 10 -10.78 11.41 16.74
N LYS A 11 -11.56 10.65 15.97
CA LYS A 11 -11.99 9.28 16.34
C LYS A 11 -10.78 8.35 16.43
N MET A 12 -9.84 8.42 15.49
CA MET A 12 -8.60 7.62 15.53
C MET A 12 -7.74 7.96 16.75
N MET A 13 -7.56 9.25 17.07
CA MET A 13 -6.82 9.66 18.28
C MET A 13 -7.48 9.15 19.56
N ALA A 14 -8.82 9.23 19.66
CA ALA A 14 -9.54 8.68 20.80
C ALA A 14 -9.37 7.16 20.95
N LEU A 15 -9.37 6.42 19.82
CA LEU A 15 -9.12 4.98 19.79
C LEU A 15 -7.67 4.63 20.12
N ILE A 16 -6.71 5.48 19.74
CA ILE A 16 -5.29 5.34 20.14
C ILE A 16 -5.16 5.47 21.65
N ASP A 17 -5.85 6.41 22.28
CA ASP A 17 -5.76 6.68 23.72
C ASP A 17 -6.59 5.71 24.57
N ASP A 18 -7.52 4.94 23.97
CA ASP A 18 -8.38 4.00 24.70
C ASP A 18 -7.54 2.96 25.45
N PRO A 19 -7.57 2.91 26.80
CA PRO A 19 -6.79 1.95 27.59
C PRO A 19 -7.13 0.48 27.28
N LYS A 20 -8.26 0.21 26.60
CA LYS A 20 -8.67 -1.14 26.17
C LYS A 20 -8.12 -1.53 24.81
N ALA A 21 -7.63 -0.58 24.01
CA ALA A 21 -7.04 -0.88 22.71
C ALA A 21 -5.74 -1.68 22.86
N THR A 22 -5.67 -2.81 22.15
CA THR A 22 -4.47 -3.65 22.14
C THR A 22 -3.30 -2.93 21.45
N PRO A 23 -2.05 -3.37 21.64
CA PRO A 23 -0.92 -2.82 20.89
C PRO A 23 -1.10 -2.90 19.36
N GLU A 24 -1.73 -3.96 18.86
CA GLU A 24 -2.01 -4.14 17.43
C GLU A 24 -3.08 -3.16 16.92
N ASP A 25 -4.14 -2.95 17.70
CA ASP A 25 -5.17 -1.95 17.38
C ASP A 25 -4.57 -0.54 17.35
N ARG A 26 -3.76 -0.20 18.35
CA ARG A 26 -3.08 1.10 18.42
C ARG A 26 -2.16 1.32 17.23
N ALA A 27 -1.38 0.30 16.84
CA ALA A 27 -0.53 0.37 15.65
C ALA A 27 -1.36 0.62 14.37
N THR A 28 -2.52 -0.04 14.25
CA THR A 28 -3.46 0.17 13.15
C THR A 28 -3.93 1.63 13.11
N TYR A 29 -4.42 2.17 14.22
CA TYR A 29 -4.92 3.55 14.29
C TYR A 29 -3.83 4.60 14.07
N MET A 30 -2.60 4.33 14.55
CA MET A 30 -1.43 5.16 14.30
C MET A 30 -1.04 5.16 12.82
N ASN A 31 -1.13 4.01 12.14
CA ASN A 31 -0.86 3.95 10.71
C ASN A 31 -1.90 4.73 9.89
N ILE A 32 -3.18 4.65 10.25
CA ILE A 32 -4.26 5.45 9.63
C ILE A 32 -4.01 6.95 9.85
N THR A 33 -3.80 7.35 11.09
CA THR A 33 -3.53 8.75 11.44
C THR A 33 -2.27 9.28 10.75
N GLY A 34 -1.21 8.46 10.71
CA GLY A 34 0.06 8.77 10.06
C GLY A 34 -0.09 8.96 8.55
N GLY A 35 -0.79 8.05 7.87
CA GLY A 35 -1.05 8.14 6.43
C GLY A 35 -1.92 9.35 6.05
N LEU A 36 -2.97 9.65 6.82
CA LEU A 36 -3.79 10.84 6.61
C LEU A 36 -2.97 12.11 6.81
N THR A 37 -2.20 12.18 7.90
CA THR A 37 -1.42 13.37 8.26
C THR A 37 -0.30 13.64 7.25
N SER A 38 0.42 12.61 6.81
CA SER A 38 1.47 12.75 5.78
C SER A 38 0.90 13.25 4.45
N THR A 39 -0.23 12.69 4.03
CA THR A 39 -0.90 13.09 2.79
C THR A 39 -1.44 14.51 2.88
N LEU A 40 -2.03 14.91 4.03
CA LEU A 40 -2.47 16.28 4.27
C LEU A 40 -1.30 17.28 4.25
N LYS A 41 -0.14 16.89 4.78
CA LYS A 41 1.08 17.70 4.70
C LYS A 41 1.53 17.89 3.25
N ALA A 42 1.52 16.82 2.45
CA ALA A 42 1.81 16.90 1.01
C ALA A 42 0.80 17.80 0.27
N ILE A 43 -0.48 17.79 0.65
CA ILE A 43 -1.51 18.69 0.10
C ILE A 43 -1.27 20.15 0.48
N GLN A 44 -0.53 20.45 1.55
CA GLN A 44 -0.23 21.83 1.98
C GLN A 44 1.11 22.34 1.45
N ASP A 45 1.94 21.44 0.94
CA ASP A 45 3.24 21.78 0.38
C ASP A 45 3.07 22.67 -0.87
N PRO A 46 3.70 23.86 -0.94
CA PRO A 46 3.61 24.73 -2.11
C PRO A 46 4.28 24.13 -3.37
N ASP A 47 5.24 23.21 -3.20
CA ASP A 47 6.03 22.65 -4.31
C ASP A 47 5.32 21.47 -5.00
N VAL A 48 4.23 20.97 -4.40
CA VAL A 48 3.40 19.91 -4.99
C VAL A 48 2.57 20.46 -6.16
N THR A 49 2.64 19.79 -7.29
CA THR A 49 1.92 20.18 -8.51
C THR A 49 0.40 20.16 -8.31
N PRO A 50 -0.38 20.96 -9.06
CA PRO A 50 -1.84 20.91 -8.98
C PRO A 50 -2.44 19.52 -9.27
N GLU A 51 -1.83 18.78 -10.19
CA GLU A 51 -2.20 17.40 -10.52
C GLU A 51 -2.01 16.47 -9.32
N ASP A 52 -0.82 16.46 -8.74
CA ASP A 52 -0.51 15.61 -7.59
C ASP A 52 -1.35 15.99 -6.36
N ARG A 53 -1.60 17.30 -6.17
CA ARG A 53 -2.46 17.79 -5.09
C ARG A 53 -3.90 17.28 -5.23
N ALA A 54 -4.43 17.25 -6.46
CA ALA A 54 -5.76 16.71 -6.73
C ALA A 54 -5.81 15.20 -6.44
N ALA A 55 -4.78 14.45 -6.83
CA ALA A 55 -4.66 13.02 -6.53
C ALA A 55 -4.56 12.76 -5.01
N TYR A 56 -3.76 13.53 -4.27
CA TYR A 56 -3.70 13.42 -2.80
C TYR A 56 -5.03 13.75 -2.12
N ILE A 57 -5.76 14.75 -2.61
CA ILE A 57 -7.12 15.04 -2.14
C ILE A 57 -8.04 13.84 -2.40
N GLY A 58 -7.92 13.20 -3.56
CA GLY A 58 -8.63 11.97 -3.90
C GLY A 58 -8.33 10.83 -2.93
N ILE A 59 -7.05 10.60 -2.64
CA ILE A 59 -6.58 9.61 -1.66
C ILE A 59 -7.17 9.88 -0.27
N VAL A 60 -7.08 11.11 0.24
CA VAL A 60 -7.62 11.47 1.57
C VAL A 60 -9.14 11.21 1.62
N LYS A 61 -9.89 11.55 0.57
CA LYS A 61 -11.33 11.28 0.51
C LYS A 61 -11.63 9.78 0.55
N ALA A 62 -10.94 9.01 -0.28
CA ALA A 62 -11.16 7.57 -0.40
C ALA A 62 -10.78 6.83 0.89
N MET A 63 -9.63 7.18 1.49
CA MET A 63 -9.17 6.66 2.77
C MET A 63 -10.10 7.04 3.92
N ASN A 64 -10.61 8.29 3.95
CA ASN A 64 -11.58 8.72 4.96
C ASN A 64 -12.90 7.95 4.85
N GLY A 65 -13.42 7.80 3.62
CA GLY A 65 -14.56 6.92 3.36
C GLY A 65 -14.27 5.48 3.77
N ALA A 66 -13.02 5.04 3.61
CA ALA A 66 -12.61 3.69 3.96
C ALA A 66 -12.71 3.40 5.47
N VAL A 67 -12.21 4.33 6.26
CA VAL A 67 -12.25 4.27 7.72
C VAL A 67 -13.70 4.35 8.23
N ILE A 68 -14.52 5.22 7.65
CA ILE A 68 -15.93 5.34 8.07
C ILE A 68 -16.68 4.03 7.82
N ALA A 69 -16.55 3.44 6.63
CA ALA A 69 -17.29 2.22 6.31
C ALA A 69 -16.80 0.98 7.08
N THR A 70 -15.56 0.99 7.61
CA THR A 70 -15.08 -0.09 8.48
C THR A 70 -15.53 0.06 9.93
N LEU A 71 -15.62 1.29 10.45
CA LEU A 71 -16.07 1.55 11.81
C LEU A 71 -17.59 1.51 11.96
N ASP A 72 -18.29 2.06 10.98
CA ASP A 72 -19.74 2.24 10.99
C ASP A 72 -20.31 1.62 9.69
N PRO A 73 -20.27 0.28 9.56
CA PRO A 73 -20.62 -0.39 8.31
C PRO A 73 -22.08 -0.16 7.94
N PRO A 74 -22.39 0.09 6.64
CA PRO A 74 -23.76 0.24 6.21
C PRO A 74 -24.54 -1.07 6.42
N PRO A 75 -25.88 -1.00 6.55
CA PRO A 75 -26.72 -2.19 6.69
C PRO A 75 -26.47 -3.18 5.54
N PRO A 76 -26.46 -4.50 5.81
CA PRO A 76 -26.29 -5.50 4.76
C PRO A 76 -27.39 -5.36 3.70
N GLN A 77 -27.00 -5.14 2.44
CA GLN A 77 -27.94 -5.20 1.32
C GLN A 77 -28.12 -6.67 0.92
N SER A 78 -29.37 -7.17 0.94
CA SER A 78 -29.72 -8.59 0.74
C SER A 78 -29.31 -9.18 -0.62
N HIS A 79 -28.95 -8.35 -1.60
CA HIS A 79 -28.61 -8.75 -2.97
C HIS A 79 -27.23 -8.29 -3.44
N ALA A 80 -26.45 -7.62 -2.59
CA ALA A 80 -25.12 -7.16 -2.97
C ALA A 80 -24.11 -8.32 -2.92
N PRO A 81 -23.17 -8.44 -3.88
CA PRO A 81 -22.07 -9.38 -3.80
C PRO A 81 -21.32 -9.20 -2.47
N GLN A 82 -21.25 -10.25 -1.66
CA GLN A 82 -20.48 -10.27 -0.43
C GLN A 82 -19.05 -10.69 -0.79
N GLY A 83 -18.13 -9.73 -0.89
CA GLY A 83 -16.71 -10.02 -1.06
C GLY A 83 -15.96 -10.13 0.28
N PRO A 84 -14.62 -10.27 0.26
CA PRO A 84 -13.85 -10.24 1.50
C PRO A 84 -14.10 -8.92 2.24
N LYS A 85 -14.42 -9.01 3.53
CA LYS A 85 -14.54 -7.82 4.37
C LYS A 85 -13.14 -7.31 4.66
N TRP A 86 -12.80 -6.15 4.11
CA TRP A 86 -11.66 -5.38 4.59
C TRP A 86 -11.91 -4.97 6.03
N THR A 87 -10.89 -5.15 6.84
CA THR A 87 -10.86 -4.78 8.23
C THR A 87 -10.20 -3.43 8.38
N LEU A 88 -10.38 -2.82 9.55
CA LEU A 88 -9.65 -1.61 9.89
C LEU A 88 -8.13 -1.83 9.89
N LYS A 89 -7.68 -3.06 10.16
CA LYS A 89 -6.28 -3.48 10.02
C LYS A 89 -5.80 -3.38 8.57
N ASP A 90 -6.58 -3.88 7.60
CA ASP A 90 -6.23 -3.76 6.18
C ASP A 90 -6.11 -2.28 5.76
N VAL A 91 -7.03 -1.43 6.25
CA VAL A 91 -6.95 0.02 6.03
C VAL A 91 -5.67 0.58 6.65
N GLY A 92 -5.33 0.22 7.89
CA GLY A 92 -4.10 0.67 8.55
C GLY A 92 -2.83 0.21 7.84
N GLU A 93 -2.76 -1.04 7.37
CA GLU A 93 -1.63 -1.57 6.63
C GLU A 93 -1.40 -0.81 5.31
N ASN A 94 -2.48 -0.50 4.57
CA ASN A 94 -2.40 0.33 3.36
C ASN A 94 -2.07 1.80 3.68
N SER A 95 -2.58 2.31 4.81
CA SER A 95 -2.30 3.68 5.29
C SER A 95 -0.84 3.89 5.66
N ALA A 96 -0.17 2.86 6.19
CA ALA A 96 1.27 2.90 6.43
C ALA A 96 2.03 3.19 5.12
N GLY A 97 1.55 2.68 3.97
CA GLY A 97 2.17 2.95 2.67
C GLY A 97 2.18 4.41 2.28
N LEU A 98 1.15 5.18 2.65
CA LEU A 98 1.10 6.62 2.41
C LEU A 98 2.12 7.39 3.24
N ARG A 99 2.31 7.02 4.51
CA ARG A 99 3.34 7.65 5.36
C ARG A 99 4.71 7.54 4.70
N GLU A 100 5.00 6.35 4.23
CA GLU A 100 6.28 5.98 3.68
C GLU A 100 6.49 6.49 2.25
N PHE A 101 5.43 6.52 1.44
CA PHE A 101 5.44 7.16 0.12
C PHE A 101 5.80 8.65 0.20
N HIS A 102 5.47 9.30 1.32
CA HIS A 102 5.82 10.69 1.59
C HIS A 102 7.11 10.86 2.40
N SER A 103 7.76 9.77 2.85
CA SER A 103 9.00 9.84 3.61
C SER A 103 10.20 9.96 2.66
N PRO A 104 11.12 10.93 2.85
CA PRO A 104 12.32 11.06 2.03
C PRO A 104 13.20 9.81 1.98
N GLU A 105 13.17 8.98 3.03
CA GLU A 105 14.02 7.80 3.16
C GLU A 105 13.48 6.57 2.39
N SER A 106 12.19 6.57 2.04
CA SER A 106 11.52 5.41 1.45
C SER A 106 10.70 5.71 0.21
N ALA A 107 10.44 6.98 -0.09
CA ALA A 107 9.75 7.38 -1.30
C ALA A 107 10.55 6.96 -2.54
N PRO A 108 9.90 6.53 -3.63
CA PRO A 108 10.59 6.34 -4.90
C PRO A 108 11.27 7.64 -5.34
N GLU A 109 12.55 7.54 -5.70
CA GLU A 109 13.33 8.67 -6.22
C GLU A 109 12.90 9.04 -7.65
N ASP A 110 12.64 8.03 -8.49
CA ASP A 110 12.20 8.25 -9.86
C ASP A 110 10.75 8.78 -9.91
N PRO A 111 10.48 9.88 -10.67
CA PRO A 111 9.14 10.45 -10.76
C PRO A 111 8.09 9.50 -11.37
N LYS A 112 8.47 8.62 -12.29
CA LYS A 112 7.54 7.65 -12.90
C LYS A 112 7.18 6.57 -11.90
N ASP A 113 8.16 6.07 -11.15
CA ASP A 113 7.92 5.13 -10.03
C ASP A 113 6.97 5.76 -9.02
N ARG A 114 7.24 7.02 -8.63
CA ARG A 114 6.42 7.77 -7.69
C ARG A 114 4.97 7.91 -8.19
N LYS A 115 4.76 8.31 -9.44
CA LYS A 115 3.42 8.41 -10.05
C LYS A 115 2.72 7.05 -10.11
N LYS A 116 3.45 5.96 -10.43
CA LYS A 116 2.90 4.60 -10.49
C LYS A 116 2.38 4.15 -9.12
N ILE A 117 3.18 4.36 -8.07
CA ILE A 117 2.81 4.02 -6.69
C ILE A 117 1.63 4.85 -6.20
N GLN A 118 1.64 6.17 -6.42
CA GLN A 118 0.54 7.06 -6.06
C GLN A 118 -0.79 6.59 -6.68
N LYS A 119 -0.78 6.29 -7.99
CA LYS A 119 -1.95 5.82 -8.72
C LYS A 119 -2.47 4.50 -8.14
N LYS A 120 -1.60 3.55 -7.84
CA LYS A 120 -2.00 2.28 -7.22
C LYS A 120 -2.63 2.48 -5.85
N ILE A 121 -2.04 3.33 -5.01
CA ILE A 121 -2.62 3.63 -3.69
C ILE A 121 -4.01 4.26 -3.84
N GLU A 122 -4.17 5.21 -4.76
CA GLU A 122 -5.46 5.84 -5.05
C GLU A 122 -6.51 4.82 -5.53
N GLU A 123 -6.14 3.95 -6.47
CA GLU A 123 -7.02 2.90 -6.99
C GLU A 123 -7.44 1.91 -5.91
N THR A 124 -6.53 1.55 -5.01
CA THR A 124 -6.79 0.64 -3.88
C THR A 124 -7.81 1.24 -2.91
N PHE A 125 -7.62 2.49 -2.47
CA PHE A 125 -8.59 3.14 -1.58
C PHE A 125 -9.94 3.41 -2.28
N LYS A 126 -9.95 3.77 -3.57
CA LYS A 126 -11.19 3.92 -4.35
C LYS A 126 -11.94 2.60 -4.47
N ALA A 127 -11.24 1.50 -4.76
CA ALA A 127 -11.86 0.18 -4.83
C ALA A 127 -12.48 -0.19 -3.48
N PHE A 128 -11.83 0.09 -2.36
CA PHE A 128 -12.46 -0.10 -1.06
C PHE A 128 -13.75 0.73 -0.92
N GLN A 129 -13.67 2.04 -1.18
CA GLN A 129 -14.81 2.93 -1.05
C GLN A 129 -16.00 2.44 -1.88
N THR A 130 -15.77 2.11 -3.16
CA THR A 130 -16.79 1.60 -4.08
C THR A 130 -17.36 0.26 -3.61
N SER A 131 -16.55 -0.62 -3.02
CA SER A 131 -17.03 -1.92 -2.52
C SER A 131 -18.06 -1.78 -1.37
N GLN A 132 -17.98 -0.69 -0.61
CA GLN A 132 -18.87 -0.39 0.52
C GLN A 132 -19.96 0.62 0.18
N ASP A 133 -19.92 1.25 -0.99
CA ASP A 133 -20.87 2.30 -1.37
C ASP A 133 -22.26 1.68 -1.59
N PRO A 134 -23.29 2.07 -0.81
CA PRO A 134 -24.64 1.54 -1.00
C PRO A 134 -25.24 1.89 -2.37
N ASN A 135 -24.73 2.93 -3.04
CA ASN A 135 -25.22 3.44 -4.32
C ASN A 135 -24.43 2.92 -5.53
N ALA A 136 -23.29 2.26 -5.33
CA ALA A 136 -22.55 1.66 -6.43
C ALA A 136 -23.34 0.51 -7.07
N SER A 137 -23.28 0.41 -8.39
CA SER A 137 -23.89 -0.68 -9.16
C SER A 137 -23.29 -2.05 -8.78
N PRO A 138 -24.01 -3.16 -9.02
CA PRO A 138 -23.47 -4.51 -8.79
C PRO A 138 -22.14 -4.77 -9.52
N GLU A 139 -21.99 -4.27 -10.74
CA GLU A 139 -20.78 -4.39 -11.56
C GLU A 139 -19.61 -3.61 -10.95
N GLU A 140 -19.83 -2.35 -10.55
CA GLU A 140 -18.81 -1.54 -9.86
C GLU A 140 -18.35 -2.18 -8.56
N LYS A 141 -19.30 -2.71 -7.76
CA LYS A 141 -18.98 -3.44 -6.52
C LYS A 141 -18.17 -4.69 -6.81
N LYS A 142 -18.54 -5.46 -7.82
CA LYS A 142 -17.82 -6.69 -8.21
C LYS A 142 -16.38 -6.38 -8.63
N ASP A 143 -16.18 -5.34 -9.43
CA ASP A 143 -14.84 -4.91 -9.85
C ASP A 143 -13.99 -4.38 -8.70
N ALA A 144 -14.60 -3.57 -7.83
CA ALA A 144 -14.00 -3.09 -6.60
C ALA A 144 -13.55 -4.25 -5.69
N LEU A 145 -14.44 -5.22 -5.43
CA LEU A 145 -14.14 -6.39 -4.62
C LEU A 145 -13.04 -7.27 -5.21
N ARG A 146 -12.97 -7.38 -6.55
CA ARG A 146 -11.89 -8.08 -7.22
C ARG A 146 -10.53 -7.40 -6.96
N LYS A 147 -10.45 -6.08 -7.09
CA LYS A 147 -9.22 -5.30 -6.80
C LYS A 147 -8.83 -5.41 -5.33
N VAL A 148 -9.79 -5.27 -4.43
CA VAL A 148 -9.61 -5.44 -2.98
C VAL A 148 -9.06 -6.84 -2.68
N LYS A 149 -9.64 -7.89 -3.27
CA LYS A 149 -9.16 -9.27 -3.10
C LYS A 149 -7.73 -9.44 -3.59
N GLN A 150 -7.41 -8.95 -4.79
CA GLN A 150 -6.05 -8.98 -5.34
C GLN A 150 -5.04 -8.30 -4.39
N GLN A 151 -5.43 -7.19 -3.77
CA GLN A 151 -4.58 -6.48 -2.81
C GLN A 151 -4.34 -7.29 -1.53
N ILE A 152 -5.39 -7.84 -0.91
CA ILE A 152 -5.28 -8.65 0.33
C ILE A 152 -4.46 -9.92 0.07
N GLU A 153 -4.63 -10.52 -1.10
CA GLU A 153 -4.01 -11.79 -1.46
C GLU A 153 -2.64 -11.61 -2.12
N ALA A 154 -2.12 -10.38 -2.24
CA ALA A 154 -0.82 -10.11 -2.88
C ALA A 154 0.32 -10.92 -2.25
N LEU A 155 0.31 -11.11 -0.92
CA LEU A 155 1.32 -11.90 -0.21
C LEU A 155 1.14 -13.42 -0.32
N LYS A 156 0.06 -13.86 -0.97
CA LYS A 156 -0.24 -15.28 -1.23
C LYS A 156 0.03 -15.66 -2.69
N SER A 157 0.40 -14.71 -3.54
CA SER A 157 0.72 -14.98 -4.93
C SER A 157 1.95 -15.89 -5.03
N SER A 158 1.95 -16.80 -6.00
CA SER A 158 3.08 -17.70 -6.27
C SER A 158 4.37 -16.91 -6.46
N GLU A 159 4.27 -15.84 -7.23
CA GLU A 159 5.39 -15.02 -7.68
C GLU A 159 6.02 -14.26 -6.50
N TYR A 160 5.20 -13.71 -5.58
CA TYR A 160 5.68 -13.12 -4.34
C TYR A 160 6.38 -14.16 -3.46
N LEU A 161 5.79 -15.35 -3.31
CA LEU A 161 6.37 -16.40 -2.46
C LEU A 161 7.69 -16.91 -3.01
N GLU A 162 7.83 -17.02 -4.33
CA GLU A 162 9.07 -17.37 -5.01
C GLU A 162 10.14 -16.28 -4.85
N LEU A 163 9.77 -15.00 -5.04
CA LEU A 163 10.68 -13.90 -4.77
C LEU A 163 11.17 -13.90 -3.32
N MET A 164 10.27 -14.09 -2.35
CA MET A 164 10.64 -14.13 -0.94
C MET A 164 11.50 -15.34 -0.59
N LYS A 165 11.29 -16.48 -1.24
CA LYS A 165 12.18 -17.65 -1.11
C LYS A 165 13.57 -17.32 -1.62
N GLU A 166 13.67 -16.65 -2.76
CA GLU A 166 14.95 -16.22 -3.34
C GLU A 166 15.66 -15.21 -2.44
N ILE A 167 14.98 -14.14 -2.03
CA ILE A 167 15.49 -13.12 -1.09
C ILE A 167 16.09 -13.78 0.16
N LYS A 168 15.40 -14.78 0.73
CA LYS A 168 15.85 -15.48 1.95
C LYS A 168 17.16 -16.25 1.77
N ARG A 169 17.52 -16.69 0.56
CA ARG A 169 18.82 -17.35 0.28
C ARG A 169 20.00 -16.45 0.65
N TYR A 170 19.82 -15.14 0.50
CA TYR A 170 20.84 -14.12 0.76
C TYR A 170 20.86 -13.62 2.21
N LYS A 171 20.12 -14.27 3.12
CA LYS A 171 20.07 -13.91 4.56
C LYS A 171 19.80 -12.42 4.76
N PRO A 172 18.65 -11.90 4.28
CA PRO A 172 18.34 -10.48 4.35
C PRO A 172 18.25 -10.02 5.80
N SER A 173 18.46 -8.72 6.01
CA SER A 173 18.09 -8.10 7.28
C SER A 173 16.58 -8.23 7.50
N ALA A 174 16.12 -8.26 8.76
CA ALA A 174 14.69 -8.23 9.07
C ALA A 174 14.01 -7.01 8.41
N ALA A 175 14.67 -5.85 8.47
CA ALA A 175 14.21 -4.63 7.84
C ALA A 175 14.01 -4.76 6.32
N CYS A 176 14.88 -5.47 5.59
CA CYS A 176 14.67 -5.71 4.16
C CYS A 176 13.43 -6.57 3.91
N ALA A 177 13.32 -7.72 4.60
CA ALA A 177 12.20 -8.63 4.42
C ALA A 177 10.86 -7.94 4.76
N GLU A 178 10.82 -7.19 5.85
CA GLU A 178 9.66 -6.40 6.27
C GLU A 178 9.35 -5.29 5.26
N THR A 179 10.37 -4.61 4.71
CA THR A 179 10.16 -3.56 3.70
C THR A 179 9.49 -4.15 2.46
N VAL A 180 10.02 -5.27 1.93
CA VAL A 180 9.43 -5.96 0.76
C VAL A 180 8.00 -6.37 1.06
N GLU A 181 7.75 -7.10 2.15
CA GLU A 181 6.40 -7.55 2.52
C GLU A 181 5.43 -6.37 2.66
N ASN A 182 5.82 -5.31 3.38
CA ASN A 182 4.97 -4.16 3.63
C ASN A 182 4.63 -3.43 2.32
N ARG A 183 5.60 -3.24 1.42
CA ARG A 183 5.33 -2.60 0.12
C ARG A 183 4.43 -3.46 -0.76
N THR A 184 4.66 -4.78 -0.82
CA THR A 184 3.78 -5.70 -1.55
C THR A 184 2.37 -5.67 -1.00
N ARG A 185 2.20 -5.59 0.32
CA ARG A 185 0.89 -5.46 0.96
C ARG A 185 0.19 -4.12 0.66
N GLN A 186 0.94 -3.05 0.44
CA GLN A 186 0.41 -1.69 0.21
C GLN A 186 0.00 -1.43 -1.24
N VAL A 187 0.77 -1.96 -2.21
CA VAL A 187 0.53 -1.66 -3.65
C VAL A 187 0.52 -2.92 -4.53
N GLY A 188 0.54 -4.09 -3.92
CA GLY A 188 0.37 -5.36 -4.59
C GLY A 188 1.63 -5.85 -5.28
N TRP A 189 1.53 -7.07 -5.79
CA TRP A 189 2.47 -7.61 -6.77
C TRP A 189 2.32 -6.90 -8.12
N SER A 190 3.37 -6.66 -8.91
CA SER A 190 4.80 -6.78 -8.58
C SER A 190 5.40 -5.49 -8.01
N ASP A 191 4.79 -4.33 -8.32
CA ASP A 191 5.32 -3.00 -7.99
C ASP A 191 5.70 -2.81 -6.53
N GLY A 192 4.94 -3.36 -5.59
CA GLY A 192 5.26 -3.25 -4.17
C GLY A 192 6.53 -4.00 -3.82
N SER A 193 6.67 -5.22 -4.30
CA SER A 193 7.87 -6.02 -4.06
C SER A 193 9.12 -5.33 -4.62
N LEU A 194 9.01 -4.77 -5.83
CA LEU A 194 10.11 -4.09 -6.50
C LEU A 194 10.48 -2.76 -5.83
N TRP A 195 9.48 -1.98 -5.41
CA TRP A 195 9.70 -0.80 -4.58
C TRP A 195 10.34 -1.16 -3.23
N GLY A 196 9.94 -2.28 -2.62
CA GLY A 196 10.53 -2.74 -1.39
C GLY A 196 12.00 -3.14 -1.56
N LEU A 197 12.32 -3.85 -2.65
CA LEU A 197 13.68 -4.24 -2.99
C LEU A 197 14.60 -3.06 -3.29
N SER A 198 14.07 -1.96 -3.87
CA SER A 198 14.86 -0.74 -4.09
C SER A 198 15.16 0.02 -2.80
N GLY A 199 14.60 -0.39 -1.66
CA GLY A 199 14.87 0.23 -0.36
C GLY A 199 16.32 0.03 0.10
N SER A 200 16.89 1.03 0.78
CA SER A 200 18.27 0.98 1.29
C SER A 200 18.52 -0.18 2.25
N SER A 201 17.50 -0.60 3.01
CA SER A 201 17.55 -1.78 3.89
C SER A 201 17.84 -3.08 3.14
N CYS A 202 17.50 -3.14 1.84
CA CYS A 202 17.70 -4.28 0.95
C CYS A 202 18.98 -4.22 0.10
N ALA A 203 19.78 -3.15 0.17
CA ALA A 203 20.93 -2.95 -0.71
C ALA A 203 21.92 -4.13 -0.72
N ALA A 204 22.23 -4.70 0.45
CA ALA A 204 23.12 -5.86 0.55
C ALA A 204 22.54 -7.14 -0.08
N THR A 205 21.24 -7.37 0.15
CA THR A 205 20.51 -8.51 -0.44
C THR A 205 20.43 -8.39 -1.95
N VAL A 206 20.12 -7.20 -2.47
CA VAL A 206 20.07 -6.92 -3.91
C VAL A 206 21.44 -7.10 -4.54
N ALA A 207 22.50 -6.58 -3.92
CA ALA A 207 23.87 -6.76 -4.43
C ALA A 207 24.29 -8.23 -4.46
N ALA A 208 23.90 -9.02 -3.45
CA ALA A 208 24.16 -10.46 -3.42
C ALA A 208 23.43 -11.18 -4.56
N GLY A 209 22.13 -10.95 -4.74
CA GLY A 209 21.36 -11.55 -5.85
C GLY A 209 21.88 -11.13 -7.22
N ALA A 210 22.27 -9.86 -7.37
CA ALA A 210 22.86 -9.34 -8.61
C ALA A 210 24.24 -9.94 -8.93
N SER A 211 24.87 -10.66 -7.99
CA SER A 211 26.16 -11.34 -8.21
C SER A 211 26.03 -12.83 -8.53
N GLN A 212 24.84 -13.42 -8.39
CA GLN A 212 24.61 -14.85 -8.65
C GLN A 212 24.05 -15.07 -10.06
N GLU A 213 24.91 -15.05 -11.08
CA GLU A 213 24.55 -15.14 -12.50
C GLU A 213 23.79 -16.43 -12.88
N GLU A 214 23.94 -17.49 -12.09
CA GLU A 214 23.30 -18.78 -12.31
C GLU A 214 21.84 -18.86 -11.86
N THR A 215 21.32 -17.81 -11.21
CA THR A 215 19.92 -17.76 -10.75
C THR A 215 19.03 -17.09 -11.79
N GLU A 216 17.81 -17.59 -11.97
CA GLU A 216 16.80 -16.96 -12.84
C GLU A 216 16.44 -15.53 -12.38
N TRP A 217 16.62 -15.24 -11.08
CA TRP A 217 16.36 -13.94 -10.46
C TRP A 217 17.51 -12.94 -10.62
N HIS A 218 18.68 -13.36 -11.11
CA HIS A 218 19.85 -12.51 -11.29
C HIS A 218 19.52 -11.21 -12.03
N ALA A 219 18.82 -11.34 -13.18
CA ALA A 219 18.49 -10.22 -14.03
C ALA A 219 17.61 -9.19 -13.29
N LEU A 220 16.68 -9.66 -12.45
CA LEU A 220 15.84 -8.79 -11.64
C LEU A 220 16.66 -7.99 -10.63
N PHE A 221 17.49 -8.67 -9.83
CA PHE A 221 18.31 -8.01 -8.83
C PHE A 221 19.31 -7.04 -9.46
N ALA A 222 19.95 -7.43 -10.57
CA ALA A 222 20.86 -6.56 -11.32
C ALA A 222 20.14 -5.32 -11.89
N CYS A 223 18.88 -5.47 -12.33
CA CYS A 223 18.08 -4.34 -12.78
C CYS A 223 17.75 -3.40 -11.61
N VAL A 224 17.19 -3.91 -10.51
CA VAL A 224 16.78 -3.10 -9.36
C VAL A 224 17.97 -2.38 -8.73
N GLN A 225 19.16 -2.97 -8.78
CA GLN A 225 20.39 -2.33 -8.30
C GLN A 225 20.77 -1.08 -9.11
N ARG A 226 20.40 -1.00 -10.39
CA ARG A 226 20.94 -0.02 -11.33
C ARG A 226 19.88 0.93 -11.90
N ASN A 227 18.61 0.58 -11.84
CA ASN A 227 17.54 1.25 -12.55
C ASN A 227 16.33 1.51 -11.64
N PRO A 228 15.47 2.48 -12.00
CA PRO A 228 14.14 2.63 -11.41
C PRO A 228 13.37 1.32 -11.44
N PHE A 229 12.71 0.97 -10.33
CA PHE A 229 12.16 -0.36 -10.16
C PHE A 229 11.03 -0.66 -11.16
N SER A 230 10.31 0.36 -11.65
CA SER A 230 9.25 0.16 -12.65
C SER A 230 9.76 -0.34 -14.00
N SER A 231 11.06 -0.18 -14.27
CA SER A 231 11.70 -0.70 -15.48
C SER A 231 12.13 -2.16 -15.35
N CYS A 232 12.04 -2.74 -14.16
CA CYS A 232 12.56 -4.08 -13.86
C CYS A 232 11.50 -5.18 -13.89
N VAL A 233 10.24 -4.85 -14.20
CA VAL A 233 9.14 -5.83 -14.23
C VAL A 233 9.41 -6.94 -15.26
N ASP A 234 9.97 -6.60 -16.42
CA ASP A 234 10.27 -7.57 -17.49
C ASP A 234 11.40 -8.56 -17.12
N HIS A 235 12.05 -8.36 -15.97
CA HIS A 235 13.08 -9.26 -15.45
C HIS A 235 12.56 -10.20 -14.35
N VAL A 236 11.27 -10.10 -13.98
CA VAL A 236 10.64 -11.04 -13.06
C VAL A 236 10.54 -12.41 -13.75
N PRO A 237 11.09 -13.49 -13.16
CA PRO A 237 10.97 -14.82 -13.73
C PRO A 237 9.51 -15.29 -13.82
N GLY A 238 9.12 -15.78 -14.99
CA GLY A 238 7.80 -16.41 -15.19
C GLY A 238 6.61 -15.47 -15.37
N ASP A 239 6.80 -14.15 -15.32
CA ASP A 239 5.78 -13.12 -15.65
C ASP A 239 5.67 -12.85 -17.18
#